data_AF-A0A2H9LCW1-F1
#
_entry.id   AF-A0A2H9LCW1-F1
#
_cell.length_a   1.000
_cell.length_b   1.000
_cell.length_c   1.000
_cell.angle_alpha   90.00
_cell.angle_beta   90.00
_cell.angle_gamma   90.00
#
_symmetry.space_group_name_H-M   'P 1'
#
loop_
_entity.id
_entity.type
_entity.pdbx_description
1 polymer ?
#
loop_
_entity_poly.entity_id
_entity_poly.type
_entity_poly.pdbx_seq_one_letter_code
_entity_poly.pdbx_strand_id
1 'polypeptide(L)'
;MNITMSVSGDLEKGIRKYPHIKWTEVARKAMTEELGKVRKLEILQKFIDKEKFSDEDEEWMNRNNWHPIEQLALNPKFIKEAQRIEKKGRYL
;
A
#
# COMPACT_ATOMS: atom_id res chain seq x y z
N MET A 1 5.83 -15.99 14.22
CA MET A 1 6.72 -15.86 13.04
C MET A 1 7.69 -14.72 13.33
N ASN A 2 8.99 -14.92 13.12
CA ASN A 2 10.00 -13.87 13.28
C ASN A 2 10.58 -13.52 11.91
N ILE A 3 10.65 -12.22 11.60
CA ILE A 3 11.20 -11.70 10.35
C ILE A 3 12.46 -10.90 10.70
N THR A 4 13.56 -11.21 10.02
CA THR A 4 14.79 -10.41 10.10
C THR A 4 14.97 -9.69 8.78
N MET A 5 15.20 -8.38 8.83
CA MET A 5 15.38 -7.53 7.65
C MET A 5 16.61 -6.66 7.82
N SER A 6 17.31 -6.43 6.72
CA SER A 6 18.41 -5.46 6.69
C SER A 6 17.83 -4.05 6.63
N VAL A 7 18.40 -3.13 7.41
CA VAL A 7 17.99 -1.72 7.46
C VAL A 7 19.16 -0.83 7.07
N SER A 8 18.88 0.41 6.66
CA SER A 8 19.94 1.38 6.40
C SER A 8 20.67 1.74 7.70
N GLY A 9 21.95 2.10 7.58
CA GLY A 9 22.77 2.42 8.75
C GLY A 9 22.23 3.59 9.58
N ASP A 10 21.58 4.56 8.95
CA ASP A 10 20.96 5.69 9.66
C ASP A 10 19.73 5.27 10.46
N LEU A 11 18.92 4.34 9.92
CA LEU A 11 17.78 3.78 10.64
C LEU A 11 18.26 2.95 11.84
N GLU A 12 19.30 2.13 11.66
CA GLU A 12 19.90 1.37 12.75
C GLU A 12 20.41 2.29 13.88
N LYS A 13 21.14 3.36 13.53
CA LYS A 13 21.61 4.36 14.50
C LYS A 13 20.44 4.99 15.26
N GLY A 14 19.35 5.33 14.56
CA GLY A 14 18.13 5.86 15.17
C GLY A 14 17.49 4.88 16.15
N ILE A 15 17.36 3.62 15.75
CA ILE A 15 16.79 2.54 16.57
C ILE A 15 17.62 2.35 17.85
N ARG A 16 18.95 2.23 17.71
CA ARG A 16 19.87 2.03 18.84
C ARG A 16 19.89 3.21 19.80
N LYS A 17 19.71 4.44 19.30
CA LYS A 17 19.68 5.65 20.13
C LYS A 17 18.47 5.70 21.08
N TYR A 18 17.35 5.08 20.71
CA TYR A 18 16.12 5.10 21.50
C TYR A 18 15.64 3.67 21.82
N PRO A 19 16.36 2.92 22.68
CA PRO A 19 16.06 1.51 22.94
C PRO A 19 14.78 1.29 23.76
N HIS A 20 14.26 2.32 24.41
CA HIS A 20 12.99 2.26 25.15
C HIS A 20 11.76 2.23 24.24
N ILE A 21 11.92 2.55 22.95
CA ILE A 21 10.84 2.47 21.96
C ILE A 21 10.66 1.01 21.54
N LYS A 22 9.42 0.54 21.50
CA LYS A 22 9.06 -0.77 20.96
C LYS A 22 9.09 -0.73 19.42
N TRP A 23 10.30 -0.76 18.86
CA TRP A 23 10.52 -0.65 17.41
C TRP A 23 9.83 -1.73 16.58
N THR A 24 9.59 -2.91 17.15
CA THR A 24 8.79 -3.97 16.52
C THR A 24 7.33 -3.55 16.31
N GLU A 25 6.75 -2.82 17.25
CA GLU A 25 5.38 -2.27 17.14
C GLU A 25 5.32 -1.18 16.06
N VAL A 26 6.33 -0.30 16.05
CA VAL A 26 6.47 0.75 15.03
C VAL A 26 6.57 0.12 13.64
N ALA A 27 7.45 -0.87 13.48
CA ALA A 27 7.60 -1.59 12.21
C ALA A 27 6.31 -2.30 11.80
N ARG A 28 5.61 -2.97 12.73
CA ARG A 28 4.34 -3.63 12.45
C ARG A 28 3.30 -2.63 11.94
N LYS A 29 3.14 -1.50 12.65
CA LYS A 29 2.18 -0.47 12.26
C LYS A 29 2.49 0.10 10.87
N ALA A 30 3.74 0.45 10.61
CA ALA A 30 4.18 0.96 9.31
C ALA A 30 3.92 -0.05 8.19
N MET A 31 4.25 -1.33 8.39
CA MET A 31 3.99 -2.38 7.39
C MET A 31 2.49 -2.57 7.13
N THR A 32 1.65 -2.58 8.17
CA THR A 32 0.19 -2.70 8.02
C THR A 32 -0.39 -1.50 7.25
N GLU A 33 0.09 -0.29 7.52
CA GLU A 33 -0.34 0.91 6.81
C GLU A 33 0.05 0.85 5.32
N GLU A 34 1.28 0.44 5.01
CA GLU A 34 1.73 0.29 3.62
C GLU A 34 0.98 -0.83 2.89
N LEU A 35 0.73 -1.98 3.54
CA LEU A 35 -0.10 -3.04 2.97
C LEU A 35 -1.52 -2.55 2.66
N GLY A 36 -2.10 -1.72 3.52
CA GLY A 36 -3.39 -1.10 3.26
C GLY A 36 -3.38 -0.21 2.01
N LYS A 37 -2.30 0.55 1.77
CA LYS A 37 -2.15 1.35 0.55
C LYS A 37 -2.02 0.48 -0.70
N VAL A 38 -1.25 -0.61 -0.63
CA VAL A 38 -1.15 -1.57 -1.74
C VAL A 38 -2.51 -2.15 -2.07
N ARG A 39 -3.30 -2.55 -1.06
CA ARG A 39 -4.65 -3.08 -1.28
C ARG A 39 -5.59 -2.06 -1.92
N LYS A 40 -5.52 -0.78 -1.53
CA LYS A 40 -6.26 0.29 -2.21
C LYS A 40 -5.90 0.38 -3.70
N LEU A 41 -4.62 0.29 -4.04
CA LEU A 41 -4.16 0.34 -5.43
C LEU A 41 -4.67 -0.86 -6.24
N GLU A 42 -4.66 -2.06 -5.67
CA GLU A 42 -5.22 -3.26 -6.31
C GLU A 42 -6.71 -3.09 -6.62
N ILE A 43 -7.50 -2.66 -5.64
CA ILE A 43 -8.95 -2.45 -5.80
C ILE A 43 -9.23 -1.30 -6.78
N LEU A 44 -8.45 -0.22 -6.75
CA LEU A 44 -8.54 0.88 -7.71
C LEU A 44 -8.26 0.41 -9.14
N GLN A 45 -7.26 -0.45 -9.34
CA GLN A 45 -6.93 -0.98 -10.65
C GLN A 45 -8.10 -1.81 -11.20
N LYS A 46 -8.66 -2.72 -10.40
CA LYS A 46 -9.87 -3.48 -10.75
C LYS A 46 -11.04 -2.56 -11.12
N PHE A 47 -11.23 -1.49 -10.37
CA PHE A 47 -12.27 -0.49 -10.67
C PHE A 47 -12.06 0.19 -12.04
N ILE A 48 -10.83 0.60 -12.34
CA ILE A 48 -10.46 1.23 -13.63
C ILE A 48 -10.69 0.25 -14.78
N ASP A 49 -10.29 -1.00 -14.59
CA ASP A 49 -10.40 -2.06 -15.59
C ASP A 49 -11.85 -2.59 -15.72
N LYS A 50 -12.77 -2.08 -14.90
CA LYS A 50 -14.19 -2.49 -14.81
C LYS A 50 -14.34 -3.99 -14.51
N GLU A 51 -13.38 -4.54 -13.79
CA GLU A 51 -13.44 -5.90 -13.28
C GLU A 51 -14.44 -5.99 -12.12
N LYS A 52 -14.95 -7.19 -11.86
CA LYS A 52 -15.78 -7.44 -10.68
C LYS A 52 -14.90 -7.52 -9.44
N PHE A 53 -15.34 -6.89 -8.36
CA PHE A 53 -14.74 -7.07 -7.05
C PHE A 53 -15.01 -8.48 -6.51
N SER A 54 -14.04 -9.06 -5.83
CA SER A 54 -14.25 -10.29 -5.07
C SER A 54 -14.91 -9.97 -3.73
N ASP A 55 -15.50 -10.97 -3.09
CA ASP A 55 -16.04 -10.85 -1.73
C ASP A 55 -14.98 -10.31 -0.75
N GLU A 56 -13.72 -10.72 -0.91
CA GLU A 56 -12.59 -10.22 -0.11
C GLU A 56 -12.36 -8.71 -0.32
N ASP A 57 -12.48 -8.20 -1.55
CA ASP A 57 -12.33 -6.78 -1.84
C ASP A 57 -13.46 -5.98 -1.18
N GLU A 58 -14.70 -6.47 -1.27
CA GLU A 58 -15.86 -5.82 -0.66
C GLU A 58 -15.78 -5.82 0.87
N GLU A 59 -15.44 -6.95 1.48
CA GLU A 59 -15.20 -7.05 2.92
C GLU A 59 -14.09 -6.09 3.38
N TRP A 60 -13.01 -6.00 2.60
CA TRP A 60 -11.91 -5.12 2.92
C TRP A 60 -12.32 -3.64 2.84
N MET A 61 -13.02 -3.23 1.77
CA MET A 61 -13.55 -1.87 1.62
C MET A 61 -14.48 -1.49 2.76
N ASN A 62 -15.42 -2.38 3.11
CA ASN A 62 -16.37 -2.16 4.20
C ASN A 62 -15.65 -2.04 5.55
N ARG A 63 -14.70 -2.93 5.84
CA ARG A 63 -13.94 -2.91 7.09
C ARG A 63 -13.11 -1.63 7.25
N ASN A 64 -12.57 -1.11 6.14
CA ASN A 64 -11.72 0.07 6.13
C ASN A 64 -12.50 1.37 5.86
N ASN A 65 -13.83 1.30 5.72
CA ASN A 65 -14.71 2.41 5.39
C ASN A 65 -14.14 3.28 4.26
N TRP A 66 -13.75 2.64 3.16
CA TRP A 66 -13.11 3.28 2.01
C TRP A 66 -13.59 2.63 0.71
N HIS A 67 -13.84 3.44 -0.32
CA HIS A 67 -14.27 2.98 -1.64
C HIS A 67 -13.41 3.62 -2.77
N PRO A 68 -13.10 2.91 -3.88
CA PRO A 68 -12.24 3.43 -4.96
C PRO A 68 -12.73 4.74 -5.58
N ILE A 69 -14.04 5.00 -5.56
CA ILE A 69 -14.66 6.24 -6.04
C ILE A 69 -14.18 7.47 -5.25
N GLU A 70 -13.87 7.32 -3.96
CA GLU A 70 -13.39 8.42 -3.10
C GLU A 70 -12.02 8.95 -3.54
N GLN A 71 -11.19 8.08 -4.12
CA GLN A 71 -9.81 8.42 -4.51
C GLN A 71 -9.73 9.06 -5.90
N LEU A 72 -10.70 8.78 -6.78
CA LEU A 72 -10.85 9.45 -8.09
C LEU A 72 -11.23 10.92 -7.98
N ALA A 73 -11.83 11.34 -6.87
CA ALA A 73 -12.10 12.75 -6.59
C ALA A 73 -10.82 13.61 -6.40
N LEU A 74 -9.62 13.01 -6.33
CA LEU A 74 -8.45 13.70 -5.74
C LEU A 74 -7.17 13.84 -6.57
N ASN A 75 -6.95 13.22 -7.75
CA ASN A 75 -5.72 13.57 -8.50
C ASN A 75 -5.62 13.19 -10.00
N PRO A 76 -5.60 14.17 -10.93
CA PRO A 76 -5.28 13.96 -12.35
C PRO A 76 -3.87 13.39 -12.62
N LYS A 77 -2.92 13.50 -11.66
CA LYS A 77 -1.56 12.94 -11.81
C LYS A 77 -1.53 11.42 -11.75
N PHE A 78 -2.50 10.78 -11.10
CA PHE A 78 -2.52 9.32 -10.91
C PHE A 78 -2.92 8.56 -12.18
N ILE A 79 -3.83 9.12 -12.99
CA ILE A 79 -4.21 8.55 -14.30
C ILE A 79 -2.97 8.43 -15.22
N LYS A 80 -2.05 9.40 -15.15
CA LYS A 80 -0.81 9.38 -15.94
C LYS A 80 0.16 8.28 -15.49
N GLU A 81 0.22 7.94 -14.21
CA GLU A 81 1.14 6.92 -13.70
C GLU A 81 0.62 5.50 -14.03
N ALA A 82 -0.70 5.28 -13.93
CA ALA A 82 -1.34 4.02 -14.34
C ALA A 82 -1.11 3.72 -15.84
N GLN A 83 -1.30 4.72 -16.71
CA GLN A 83 -1.02 4.62 -18.15
C GLN A 83 0.48 4.35 -18.47
N ARG A 84 1.39 4.74 -17.57
CA ARG A 84 2.83 4.54 -17.75
C ARG A 84 3.25 3.10 -17.43
N ILE A 85 2.63 2.46 -16.45
CA ILE A 85 2.86 1.06 -16.10
C ILE A 85 2.35 0.14 -17.21
N GLU A 86 1.16 0.41 -17.76
CA GLU A 86 0.57 -0.36 -18.87
C GLU A 86 1.47 -0.34 -20.14
N LYS A 87 2.08 0.81 -20.46
CA LYS A 87 3.01 0.93 -21.60
C LYS A 87 4.32 0.15 -21.41
N LYS A 88 4.78 -0.07 -20.18
CA LYS A 88 6.00 -0.84 -19.91
C LYS A 88 5.77 -2.35 -19.93
N GLY A 89 4.56 -2.81 -19.65
CA GLY A 89 4.18 -4.22 -19.72
C GLY A 89 3.95 -4.77 -21.14
N ARG A 90 3.93 -3.92 -22.18
CA ARG A 90 3.77 -4.34 -23.60
C ARG A 90 5.09 -4.58 -24.35
N TYR A 91 6.25 -4.37 -23.71
CA TYR A 91 7.57 -4.55 -24.33
C TYR A 91 8.47 -5.56 -23.58
N LEU A 92 7.88 -6.39 -22.73
CA LEU A 92 8.46 -7.62 -22.19
C LEU A 92 7.53 -8.77 -22.55
#